data_AF-A0A2W4CW97-F1
#
_entry.id   AF-A0A2W4CW97-F1
#
_cell.length_a   1.000
_cell.length_b   1.000
_cell.length_c   1.000
_cell.angle_alpha   90.00
_cell.angle_beta   90.00
_cell.angle_gamma   90.00
#
_symmetry.space_group_name_H-M   'P 1'
#
loop_
_entity.id
_entity.type
_entity.pdbx_description
1 polymer ?
#
loop_
_entity_poly.entity_id
_entity_poly.type
_entity_poly.pdbx_seq_one_letter_code
_entity_poly.pdbx_strand_id
1 'polypeptide(L)'
;MIVVAACAAALAHSAIVVTRVVGTYRPDANAGVSNAPSAEEASFVIDNTRVTLQRYASELAGYKRYLIVESGKGQKIRAELDKDPGGWGHFDICETMEGDIALLNTSPHASPGNKAYVVRLGQNPRVVQAKAPLVKCVRPIGVFGNGPDQDYAFQEISSE
;
A
#
# COMPACT_ATOMS: atom_id res chain seq x y z
N MET A 1 29.36 43.46 13.05
CA MET A 1 29.66 42.29 12.21
C MET A 1 28.73 41.17 12.65
N ILE A 2 27.85 40.71 11.76
CA ILE A 2 26.85 39.67 12.06
C ILE A 2 27.47 38.31 11.76
N VAL A 3 27.38 37.41 12.76
CA VAL A 3 27.78 36.00 12.71
C VAL A 3 26.77 35.26 11.83
N VAL A 4 27.25 34.55 10.81
CA VAL A 4 26.44 33.54 10.09
C VAL A 4 27.04 32.18 10.41
N ALA A 5 26.48 31.53 11.43
CA ALA A 5 26.70 30.12 11.68
C ALA A 5 25.90 29.34 10.62
N ALA A 6 26.59 28.72 9.68
CA ALA A 6 25.99 27.82 8.72
C ALA A 6 25.47 26.57 9.46
N CYS A 7 24.16 26.50 9.64
CA CYS A 7 23.48 25.32 10.13
C CYS A 7 23.47 24.29 8.99
N ALA A 8 24.44 23.37 8.98
CA ALA A 8 24.43 22.22 8.10
C ALA A 8 23.31 21.27 8.56
N ALA A 9 22.15 21.35 7.92
CA ALA A 9 21.11 20.35 8.06
C ALA A 9 21.63 19.02 7.47
N ALA A 10 22.10 18.12 8.33
CA ALA A 10 22.39 16.76 7.95
C ALA A 10 21.08 16.08 7.52
N LEU A 11 20.89 15.92 6.20
CA LEU A 11 19.86 15.06 5.64
C LEU A 11 20.26 13.61 5.96
N ALA A 12 19.82 13.14 7.12
CA ALA A 12 19.83 11.72 7.44
C ALA A 12 18.93 11.01 6.43
N HIS A 13 19.54 10.44 5.40
CA HIS A 13 18.89 9.49 4.51
C HIS A 13 18.71 8.22 5.33
N SER A 14 17.61 8.16 6.09
CA SER A 14 17.18 6.93 6.76
C SER A 14 16.98 5.88 5.67
N ALA A 15 17.92 4.94 5.60
CA ALA A 15 17.80 3.81 4.69
C ALA A 15 16.54 3.03 5.09
N ILE A 16 15.53 3.09 4.24
CA ILE A 16 14.27 2.41 4.48
C ILE A 16 14.49 0.90 4.32
N VAL A 17 14.31 0.15 5.41
CA VAL A 17 14.41 -1.31 5.38
C VAL A 17 13.03 -1.88 5.01
N VAL A 18 12.93 -2.42 3.80
CA VAL A 18 11.77 -3.20 3.38
C VAL A 18 11.98 -4.64 3.84
N THR A 19 11.02 -5.19 4.57
CA THR A 19 11.02 -6.61 4.94
C THR A 19 9.78 -7.27 4.38
N ARG A 20 9.98 -8.27 3.53
CA ARG A 20 8.88 -9.01 2.88
C ARG A 20 8.08 -9.80 3.92
N VAL A 21 6.76 -9.66 3.87
CA VAL A 21 5.84 -10.59 4.55
C VAL A 21 4.94 -11.21 3.49
N VAL A 22 5.11 -12.50 3.23
CA VAL A 22 4.31 -13.21 2.24
C VAL A 22 2.86 -13.25 2.70
N GLY A 23 1.95 -12.94 1.77
CA GLY A 23 0.51 -13.02 2.00
C GLY A 23 0.08 -14.43 2.39
N THR A 24 -0.88 -14.54 3.29
CA THR A 24 -1.47 -15.82 3.69
C THR A 24 -2.97 -15.74 3.46
N TYR A 25 -3.53 -16.73 2.78
CA TYR A 25 -4.97 -16.96 2.79
C TYR A 25 -5.46 -17.00 4.24
N ARG A 26 -6.36 -16.09 4.61
CA ARG A 26 -6.90 -16.02 5.96
C ARG A 26 -8.43 -15.99 5.91
N PRO A 27 -9.13 -17.03 6.39
CA PRO A 27 -10.56 -16.91 6.63
C PRO A 27 -10.78 -15.86 7.71
N ASP A 28 -11.61 -14.86 7.42
CA ASP A 28 -11.89 -13.75 8.34
C ASP A 28 -12.69 -14.26 9.55
N ALA A 29 -12.07 -14.28 10.73
CA ALA A 29 -12.72 -14.70 11.98
C ALA A 29 -13.64 -13.62 12.59
N ASN A 30 -13.64 -12.39 12.08
CA ASN A 30 -14.45 -11.27 12.59
C ASN A 30 -15.72 -10.99 11.76
N ALA A 31 -15.87 -11.64 10.62
CA ALA A 31 -17.16 -11.70 9.94
C ALA A 31 -18.00 -12.78 10.64
N GLY A 32 -18.89 -12.38 11.55
CA GLY A 32 -19.76 -13.25 12.34
C GLY A 32 -20.80 -14.05 11.55
N VAL A 33 -20.42 -14.63 10.42
CA VAL A 33 -21.23 -15.48 9.56
C VAL A 33 -20.32 -16.57 9.03
N SER A 34 -20.72 -17.84 9.17
CA SER A 34 -19.97 -19.02 8.71
C SER A 34 -19.78 -19.12 7.18
N ASN A 35 -20.03 -18.03 6.45
CA ASN A 35 -19.99 -17.89 4.99
C ASN A 35 -19.25 -16.61 4.55
N ALA A 36 -18.37 -16.04 5.38
CA ALA A 36 -17.59 -14.87 4.98
C ALA A 36 -16.78 -15.20 3.69
N PRO A 37 -16.87 -14.39 2.62
CA PRO A 37 -16.07 -14.62 1.42
C PRO A 37 -14.59 -14.62 1.81
N SER A 38 -13.87 -15.65 1.37
CA SER A 38 -12.44 -15.81 1.61
C SER A 38 -11.69 -14.51 1.32
N ALA A 39 -10.98 -14.00 2.33
CA ALA A 39 -10.16 -12.82 2.18
C ALA A 39 -8.76 -13.22 1.73
N GLU A 40 -8.33 -12.65 0.61
CA GLU A 40 -6.93 -12.71 0.18
C GLU A 40 -6.20 -11.51 0.78
N GLU A 41 -5.06 -11.76 1.43
CA GLU A 41 -4.26 -10.74 2.07
C GLU A 41 -2.84 -10.82 1.58
N ALA A 42 -2.29 -9.68 1.18
CA ALA A 42 -0.88 -9.52 0.90
C ALA A 42 -0.34 -8.34 1.69
N SER A 43 0.87 -8.48 2.26
CA SER A 43 1.46 -7.46 3.11
C SER A 43 2.91 -7.16 2.73
N PHE A 44 3.41 -6.03 3.20
CA PHE A 44 4.83 -5.75 3.31
C PHE A 44 5.08 -4.86 4.53
N VAL A 45 6.33 -4.82 4.99
CA VAL A 45 6.75 -3.94 6.08
C VAL A 45 7.80 -2.98 5.58
N ILE A 46 7.66 -1.71 5.93
CA ILE A 46 8.57 -0.63 5.58
C ILE A 46 8.67 0.34 6.76
N ASP A 47 9.88 0.61 7.26
CA ASP A 47 10.13 1.50 8.40
C ASP A 47 9.19 1.27 9.60
N ASN A 48 9.08 0.00 10.00
CA ASN A 48 8.21 -0.45 11.09
C ASN A 48 6.72 -0.16 10.85
N THR A 49 6.31 0.09 9.61
CA THR A 49 4.92 0.24 9.18
C THR A 49 4.55 -0.96 8.32
N ARG A 50 3.56 -1.73 8.76
CA ARG A 50 3.00 -2.82 7.97
C ARG A 50 1.88 -2.29 7.10
N VAL A 51 1.97 -2.53 5.80
CA VAL A 51 0.93 -2.22 4.83
C VAL A 51 0.36 -3.54 4.34
N THR A 52 -0.95 -3.71 4.44
CA THR A 52 -1.68 -4.91 4.02
C THR A 52 -2.76 -4.50 3.04
N LEU A 53 -2.79 -5.13 1.87
CA LEU A 53 -3.90 -5.07 0.96
C LEU A 53 -4.75 -6.33 1.14
N GLN A 54 -6.00 -6.13 1.55
CA GLN A 54 -6.98 -7.18 1.77
C GLN A 54 -8.05 -7.11 0.68
N ARG A 55 -8.41 -8.25 0.12
CA ARG A 55 -9.36 -8.38 -0.99
C ARG A 55 -10.45 -9.39 -0.65
N TYR A 56 -11.71 -9.01 -0.87
CA TYR A 56 -12.88 -9.86 -0.62
C TYR A 56 -13.69 -10.03 -1.89
N ALA A 57 -14.07 -11.27 -2.22
CA ALA A 57 -15.05 -11.51 -3.28
C ALA A 57 -16.39 -10.86 -2.93
N SER A 58 -16.98 -10.11 -3.86
CA SER A 58 -18.28 -9.47 -3.69
C SER A 58 -19.34 -10.17 -4.54
N GLU A 59 -20.56 -10.30 -4.01
CA GLU A 59 -21.70 -10.94 -4.69
C GLU A 59 -22.11 -10.27 -6.02
N LEU A 60 -21.71 -9.01 -6.25
CA LEU A 60 -22.10 -8.18 -7.39
C LEU A 60 -21.06 -8.15 -8.53
N ALA A 61 -20.25 -9.21 -8.66
CA ALA A 61 -19.08 -9.32 -9.53
C ALA A 61 -17.93 -8.37 -9.15
N GLY A 62 -16.73 -8.94 -9.01
CA GLY A 62 -15.51 -8.24 -8.61
C GLY A 62 -15.21 -8.29 -7.12
N TYR A 63 -14.17 -7.56 -6.72
CA TYR A 63 -13.62 -7.63 -5.38
C TYR A 63 -13.67 -6.28 -4.67
N LYS A 64 -14.06 -6.29 -3.39
CA LYS A 64 -13.84 -5.16 -2.48
C LYS A 64 -12.40 -5.21 -1.98
N ARG A 65 -11.78 -4.05 -1.84
CA ARG A 65 -10.38 -3.93 -1.44
C ARG A 65 -10.25 -2.98 -0.25
N TYR A 66 -9.46 -3.38 0.73
CA TYR A 66 -9.16 -2.58 1.90
C TYR A 66 -7.65 -2.47 2.06
N LEU A 67 -7.16 -1.24 2.17
CA LEU A 67 -5.80 -0.96 2.57
C LEU A 67 -5.76 -0.82 4.09
N ILE A 68 -5.00 -1.67 4.74
CA ILE A 68 -4.77 -1.64 6.18
C ILE A 68 -3.33 -1.20 6.40
N VAL A 69 -3.15 -0.18 7.25
CA VAL A 69 -1.83 0.35 7.60
C VAL A 69 -1.67 0.28 9.12
N GLU A 70 -0.64 -0.42 9.57
CA GLU A 70 -0.31 -0.58 10.99
C GLU A 70 1.06 0.02 11.25
N SER A 71 1.08 1.15 11.96
CA SER A 71 2.32 1.76 12.44
C SER A 71 2.91 0.92 13.57
N GLY A 72 4.24 0.90 13.68
CA GLY A 72 4.96 0.29 14.80
C GLY A 72 4.67 0.89 16.17
N LYS A 73 3.97 2.03 16.23
CA LYS A 73 3.41 2.62 17.45
C LYS A 73 2.02 2.07 17.82
N GLY A 74 1.52 1.07 17.08
CA GLY A 74 0.23 0.42 17.30
C GLY A 74 -0.97 1.13 16.67
N GLN A 75 -0.76 2.25 15.97
CA GLN A 75 -1.86 2.93 15.25
C GLN A 75 -2.25 2.11 14.01
N LYS A 76 -3.56 1.88 13.84
CA LYS A 76 -4.11 1.11 12.73
C LYS A 76 -5.13 1.93 11.95
N ILE A 77 -4.97 1.96 10.63
CA ILE A 77 -5.90 2.61 9.69
C ILE A 77 -6.42 1.55 8.74
N ARG A 78 -7.69 1.68 8.38
CA ARG A 78 -8.32 0.89 7.32
C ARG A 78 -9.02 1.83 6.37
N ALA A 79 -8.66 1.78 5.09
CA ALA A 79 -9.28 2.56 4.03
C ALA A 79 -9.86 1.62 2.97
N GLU A 80 -11.12 1.84 2.60
CA GLU A 80 -11.71 1.18 1.44
C GLU A 80 -11.12 1.78 0.17
N LEU A 81 -10.66 0.92 -0.72
CA LEU A 81 -10.21 1.30 -2.06
C LEU A 81 -11.33 1.07 -3.07
N ASP A 82 -11.13 1.55 -4.29
CA ASP A 82 -12.03 1.26 -5.38
C ASP A 82 -12.23 -0.24 -5.55
N LYS A 83 -13.41 -0.63 -6.04
CA LYS A 83 -13.67 -2.02 -6.45
C LYS A 83 -12.68 -2.46 -7.53
N ASP A 84 -12.36 -3.74 -7.53
CA ASP A 84 -11.62 -4.44 -8.57
C ASP A 84 -12.59 -5.34 -9.35
N PRO A 85 -13.26 -4.82 -10.39
CA PRO A 85 -14.32 -5.55 -11.11
C PRO A 85 -13.82 -6.79 -11.87
N GLY A 86 -12.51 -6.92 -12.08
CA GLY A 86 -11.92 -8.03 -12.84
C GLY A 86 -11.11 -9.03 -11.99
N GLY A 87 -10.75 -8.71 -10.75
CA GLY A 87 -9.81 -9.52 -9.98
C GLY A 87 -8.35 -9.40 -10.46
N TRP A 88 -8.09 -8.48 -11.39
CA TRP A 88 -6.78 -8.17 -11.96
C TRP A 88 -6.23 -6.86 -11.38
N GLY A 89 -6.62 -6.53 -10.15
CA GLY A 89 -6.24 -5.29 -9.49
C GLY A 89 -4.74 -5.21 -9.28
N HIS A 90 -4.05 -4.36 -10.03
CA HIS A 90 -2.62 -4.10 -9.89
C HIS A 90 -2.35 -2.75 -9.23
N PHE A 91 -1.42 -2.75 -8.27
CA PHE A 91 -0.87 -1.54 -7.70
C PHE A 91 0.66 -1.56 -7.75
N ASP A 92 1.23 -0.54 -8.37
CA ASP A 92 2.65 -0.27 -8.23
C ASP A 92 2.86 0.50 -6.92
N ILE A 93 3.84 0.07 -6.13
CA ILE A 93 4.14 0.59 -4.80
C ILE A 93 5.46 1.33 -4.85
N CYS A 94 5.46 2.58 -4.40
CA CYS A 94 6.65 3.41 -4.37
C CYS A 94 6.69 4.34 -3.15
N GLU A 95 7.87 4.81 -2.82
CA GLU A 95 8.08 5.93 -1.91
C GLU A 95 7.93 7.25 -2.67
N THR A 96 7.29 8.25 -2.05
CA THR A 96 7.18 9.60 -2.60
C THR A 96 8.31 10.51 -2.12
N MET A 97 8.48 11.68 -2.74
CA MET A 97 9.48 12.66 -2.30
C MET A 97 9.31 13.11 -0.84
N GLU A 98 8.09 13.07 -0.32
CA GLU A 98 7.75 13.43 1.06
C GLU A 98 8.00 12.28 2.06
N GLY A 99 8.50 11.14 1.60
CA GLY A 99 8.70 9.94 2.42
C GLY A 99 7.41 9.17 2.69
N ASP A 100 6.35 9.42 1.92
CA ASP A 100 5.08 8.68 2.02
C ASP A 100 5.10 7.42 1.14
N ILE A 101 4.12 6.54 1.31
CA ILE A 101 3.96 5.35 0.47
C ILE A 101 2.80 5.59 -0.49
N ALA A 102 3.04 5.45 -1.78
CA ALA A 102 1.99 5.52 -2.79
C ALA A 102 1.69 4.14 -3.37
N LEU A 103 0.39 3.87 -3.55
CA LEU A 103 -0.16 2.75 -4.28
C LEU A 103 -0.79 3.30 -5.56
N LEU A 104 -0.12 3.15 -6.70
CA LEU A 104 -0.58 3.62 -7.99
C LEU A 104 -1.43 2.53 -8.65
N ASN A 105 -2.72 2.79 -8.88
CA ASN A 105 -3.58 1.81 -9.54
C ASN A 105 -3.21 1.71 -11.03
N THR A 106 -2.56 0.61 -11.40
CA THR A 106 -2.11 0.30 -12.76
C THR A 106 -2.99 -0.75 -13.44
N SER A 107 -4.13 -1.11 -12.81
CA SER A 107 -5.05 -2.11 -13.35
C SER A 107 -5.58 -1.70 -14.74
N PRO A 108 -5.61 -2.61 -15.73
CA PRO A 108 -6.11 -2.31 -17.07
C PRO A 108 -7.60 -1.93 -17.10
N HIS A 109 -8.34 -2.34 -16.06
CA HIS A 109 -9.77 -2.04 -15.88
C HIS A 109 -10.02 -0.99 -14.79
N ALA A 110 -9.00 -0.22 -14.41
CA ALA A 110 -9.18 0.85 -13.44
C ALA A 110 -10.23 1.86 -13.93
N SER A 111 -11.12 2.28 -13.03
CA SER A 111 -12.07 3.37 -13.30
C SER A 111 -11.36 4.58 -13.92
N PRO A 112 -12.00 5.32 -14.84
CA PRO A 112 -11.38 6.47 -15.50
C PRO A 112 -10.77 7.44 -14.48
N GLY A 113 -9.46 7.70 -14.61
CA GLY A 113 -8.76 8.70 -13.78
C GLY A 113 -7.48 8.27 -13.09
N ASN A 114 -6.94 7.06 -13.37
CA ASN A 114 -5.68 6.52 -12.81
C ASN A 114 -5.48 6.94 -11.35
N LYS A 115 -6.22 6.28 -10.45
CA LYS A 115 -6.21 6.65 -9.03
C LYS A 115 -4.92 6.20 -8.36
N ALA A 116 -4.43 7.00 -7.45
CA ALA A 116 -3.39 6.62 -6.51
C ALA A 116 -3.94 6.73 -5.09
N TYR A 117 -3.43 5.90 -4.19
CA TYR A 117 -3.70 5.98 -2.77
C TYR A 117 -2.38 6.24 -2.05
N VAL A 118 -2.27 7.39 -1.41
CA VAL A 118 -1.06 7.79 -0.68
C VAL A 118 -1.30 7.57 0.80
N VAL A 119 -0.51 6.68 1.39
CA VAL A 119 -0.40 6.50 2.83
C VAL A 119 0.51 7.61 3.34
N ARG A 120 -0.10 8.65 3.91
CA ARG A 120 0.63 9.71 4.59
C ARG A 120 1.18 9.16 5.90
N LEU A 121 2.50 9.07 6.01
CA LEU A 121 3.20 8.65 7.22
C LEU A 121 3.38 9.85 8.17
N GLY A 122 3.54 9.60 9.47
CA GLY A 122 3.72 10.65 10.48
C GLY A 122 2.85 10.49 11.73
N GLN A 123 2.62 11.58 12.46
CA GLN A 123 1.88 11.57 13.74
C GLN A 123 0.38 11.29 13.59
N ASN A 124 -0.19 11.62 12.44
CA ASN A 124 -1.60 11.35 12.11
C ASN A 124 -1.67 10.63 10.75
N PRO A 125 -1.33 9.33 10.73
CA PRO A 125 -1.28 8.57 9.50
C PRO A 125 -2.69 8.47 8.91
N ARG A 126 -2.77 8.51 7.58
CA ARG A 126 -4.04 8.47 6.86
C ARG A 126 -3.82 8.07 5.41
N VAL A 127 -4.85 7.50 4.79
CA VAL A 127 -4.84 7.22 3.36
C VAL A 127 -5.57 8.36 2.65
N VAL A 128 -4.92 8.98 1.67
CA VAL A 128 -5.52 10.01 0.82
C VAL A 128 -5.56 9.52 -0.62
N GLN A 129 -6.69 9.74 -1.28
CA GLN A 129 -6.81 9.46 -2.71
C GLN A 129 -6.22 10.61 -3.52
N ALA A 130 -5.45 10.28 -4.55
CA ALA A 130 -4.82 11.22 -5.48
C ALA A 130 -5.00 10.75 -6.93
N LYS A 131 -4.59 11.60 -7.88
CA LYS A 131 -4.44 11.21 -9.29
C LYS A 131 -3.00 10.71 -9.49
N ALA A 132 -2.83 9.51 -10.00
CA ALA A 132 -1.53 8.86 -10.16
C ALA A 132 -0.49 9.69 -10.94
N PRO A 133 -0.83 10.41 -12.04
CA PRO A 133 0.13 11.27 -12.73
C PRO A 133 0.71 12.41 -11.88
N LEU A 134 0.03 12.79 -10.80
CA LEU A 134 0.47 13.84 -9.88
C LEU A 134 1.34 13.31 -8.74
N VAL A 135 1.41 11.99 -8.56
CA VAL A 135 2.23 11.38 -7.52
C VAL A 135 3.64 11.17 -8.06
N LYS A 136 4.63 11.74 -7.36
CA LYS A 136 6.05 11.61 -7.73
C LYS A 136 6.69 10.51 -6.91
N CYS A 137 6.91 9.36 -7.55
CA CYS A 137 7.71 8.28 -6.98
C CYS A 137 9.20 8.61 -7.06
N VAL A 138 9.92 8.44 -5.96
CA VAL A 138 11.39 8.57 -5.90
C VAL A 138 12.08 7.22 -5.84
N ARG A 139 11.42 6.21 -5.25
CA ARG A 139 11.98 4.87 -5.12
C ARG A 139 10.88 3.82 -5.30
N PRO A 140 10.99 2.91 -6.28
CA PRO A 140 10.08 1.78 -6.38
C PRO A 140 10.29 0.84 -5.18
N ILE A 141 9.20 0.25 -4.70
CA ILE A 141 9.19 -0.70 -3.57
C ILE A 141 8.77 -2.08 -4.06
N GLY A 142 7.68 -2.15 -4.83
CA GLY A 142 7.13 -3.43 -5.24
C GLY A 142 5.82 -3.29 -5.97
N VAL A 143 5.14 -4.42 -6.16
CA VAL A 143 3.85 -4.52 -6.84
C VAL A 143 2.91 -5.40 -6.03
N PHE A 144 1.68 -4.93 -5.82
CA PHE A 144 0.57 -5.80 -5.48
C PHE A 144 -0.15 -6.25 -6.75
N GLY A 145 -0.37 -7.54 -6.88
CA GLY A 145 -1.04 -8.12 -8.03
C GLY A 145 -1.10 -9.63 -7.94
N ASN A 146 -1.50 -10.28 -9.04
CA ASN A 146 -1.49 -11.74 -9.10
C ASN A 146 -0.05 -12.25 -9.10
N GLY A 147 0.24 -13.17 -8.19
CA GLY A 147 1.49 -13.91 -8.10
C GLY A 147 1.57 -15.04 -9.13
N PRO A 148 2.69 -15.79 -9.14
CA PRO A 148 2.91 -16.90 -10.07
C PRO A 148 1.83 -17.98 -10.01
N ASP A 149 1.25 -18.20 -8.83
CA ASP A 149 0.23 -19.22 -8.57
C ASP A 149 -1.21 -18.67 -8.69
N GLN A 150 -1.39 -17.49 -9.30
CA GLN A 150 -2.65 -16.74 -9.42
C GLN A 150 -3.23 -16.21 -8.09
N ASP A 151 -2.60 -16.51 -6.96
CA ASP A 151 -2.92 -15.89 -5.67
C ASP A 151 -2.52 -14.42 -5.65
N TYR A 152 -3.29 -13.59 -4.94
CA TYR A 152 -2.93 -12.19 -4.75
C TYR A 152 -1.70 -12.05 -3.85
N ALA A 153 -0.65 -11.40 -4.34
CA ALA A 153 0.65 -11.36 -3.69
C ALA A 153 1.32 -9.99 -3.77
N PHE A 154 2.26 -9.78 -2.86
CA PHE A 154 3.24 -8.70 -2.94
C PHE A 154 4.57 -9.22 -3.51
N GLN A 155 5.06 -8.52 -4.53
CA GLN A 155 6.33 -8.79 -5.19
C GLN A 155 7.21 -7.57 -5.01
N GLU A 156 8.29 -7.72 -4.24
CA GLU A 156 9.27 -6.66 -4.03
C GLU A 156 10.08 -6.45 -5.31
N ILE A 157 10.31 -5.19 -5.68
CA ILE A 157 11.23 -4.85 -6.77
C ILE A 157 12.61 -4.75 -6.13
N SER A 158 13.50 -5.70 -6.44
CA SER A 158 14.89 -5.60 -6.00
C SER A 158 15.53 -4.38 -6.66
N SER A 159 15.91 -3.39 -5.87
CA SER A 159 16.82 -2.34 -6.30
C SER A 159 18.21 -2.95 -6.46
N GLU A 160 18.60 -3.27 -7.69
CA GLU A 160 19.99 -3.54 -8.06
C GLU A 160 20.89 -2.31 -7.89
#